data_AF-A0A371KKN5-F1
#
_entry.id   AF-A0A371KKN5-F1
#
_cell.length_a   1.000
_cell.length_b   1.000
_cell.length_c   1.000
_cell.angle_alpha   90.00
_cell.angle_beta   90.00
_cell.angle_gamma   90.00
#
_symmetry.space_group_name_H-M   'P 1'
#
loop_
_entity.id
_entity.type
_entity.pdbx_description
1 polymer ?
#
loop_
_entity_poly.entity_id
_entity_poly.type
_entity_poly.pdbx_seq_one_letter_code
_entity_poly.pdbx_strand_id
1 'polypeptide(L)'
;TELAPTVTEYIKGIYERDDFLQEQGLILPGEIAGLNYDHADFTDIDGSPYQYHELLGAVWRESIYTFLEDDERAITLSSLMHVDGAGEPFVSRLVEQSGLSLDEWLGEFFDTVLPPLLHFLYRYGTVFSPHGQNTILVVEDGVPTRLAVKDFADDV
;
A
#
# COMPACT_ATOMS: atom_id res chain seq x y z
N THR A 1 11.25 2.48 13.19
CA THR A 1 11.86 1.26 12.60
C THR A 1 11.71 -0.01 13.44
N GLU A 2 12.07 -0.01 14.73
CA GLU A 2 12.13 -1.27 15.53
C GLU A 2 10.79 -2.01 15.64
N LEU A 3 9.67 -1.27 15.69
CA LEU A 3 8.32 -1.85 15.80
C LEU A 3 7.68 -2.23 14.46
N ALA A 4 8.32 -1.95 13.33
CA ALA A 4 7.70 -2.14 12.02
C ALA A 4 7.29 -3.59 11.71
N PRO A 5 8.11 -4.62 12.05
CA PRO A 5 7.69 -6.02 11.91
C PRO A 5 6.50 -6.37 12.80
N THR A 6 6.46 -5.87 14.03
CA THR A 6 5.35 -6.13 14.96
C THR A 6 4.03 -5.54 14.48
N VAL A 7 4.06 -4.31 13.96
CA VAL A 7 2.87 -3.67 13.35
C VAL A 7 2.42 -4.47 12.12
N THR A 8 3.37 -4.87 11.27
CA THR A 8 3.10 -5.73 10.10
C THR A 8 2.43 -7.05 10.50
N GLU A 9 2.96 -7.75 11.51
CA GLU A 9 2.38 -9.01 12.03
C GLU A 9 0.96 -8.81 12.57
N TYR A 10 0.71 -7.70 13.26
CA TYR A 10 -0.63 -7.39 13.76
C TYR A 10 -1.64 -7.19 12.61
N ILE A 11 -1.28 -6.37 11.61
CA ILE A 11 -2.16 -6.07 10.47
C ILE A 11 -2.40 -7.31 9.60
N LYS A 12 -1.34 -8.06 9.29
CA LYS A 12 -1.48 -9.34 8.57
C LYS A 12 -2.30 -10.35 9.38
N GLY A 13 -2.15 -10.38 10.70
CA GLY A 13 -2.95 -11.23 11.56
C GLY A 13 -4.45 -10.89 11.57
N ILE A 14 -4.83 -9.62 11.37
CA ILE A 14 -6.23 -9.25 11.13
C ILE A 14 -6.69 -9.83 9.79
N TYR A 15 -5.92 -9.57 8.74
CA TYR A 15 -6.20 -10.03 7.38
C TYR A 15 -6.36 -11.55 7.27
N GLU A 16 -5.48 -12.33 7.90
CA GLU A 16 -5.50 -13.80 7.89
C GLU A 16 -6.74 -14.42 8.57
N ARG A 17 -7.46 -13.65 9.39
CA ARG A 17 -8.60 -14.12 10.19
C ARG A 17 -9.94 -13.55 9.73
N ASP A 18 -9.94 -12.75 8.66
CA ASP A 18 -11.12 -12.09 8.13
C ASP A 18 -11.39 -12.56 6.69
N ASP A 19 -12.42 -13.38 6.54
CA ASP A 19 -12.77 -13.98 5.24
C ASP A 19 -13.11 -12.92 4.19
N PHE A 20 -13.73 -11.80 4.59
CA PHE A 20 -14.07 -10.73 3.65
C PHE A 20 -12.81 -10.09 3.07
N LEU A 21 -11.81 -9.78 3.89
CA LEU A 21 -10.54 -9.23 3.41
C LEU A 21 -9.77 -10.22 2.52
N GLN A 22 -9.79 -11.52 2.85
CA GLN A 22 -9.23 -12.58 2.00
C GLN A 22 -9.92 -12.62 0.64
N GLU A 23 -11.25 -12.57 0.62
CA GLU A 23 -12.07 -12.58 -0.61
C GLU A 23 -11.81 -11.34 -1.49
N GLN A 24 -11.58 -10.17 -0.89
CA GLN A 24 -11.21 -8.95 -1.64
C GLN A 24 -9.77 -9.01 -2.21
N GLY A 25 -8.97 -10.02 -1.84
CA GLY A 25 -7.61 -10.17 -2.35
C GLY A 25 -6.66 -9.03 -1.98
N LEU A 26 -6.91 -8.34 -0.84
CA LEU A 26 -6.05 -7.24 -0.39
C LEU A 26 -4.62 -7.73 -0.16
N ILE A 27 -3.65 -7.05 -0.77
CA ILE A 27 -2.23 -7.36 -0.63
C ILE A 27 -1.60 -6.40 0.39
N LEU A 28 -0.82 -6.96 1.31
CA LEU A 28 -0.18 -6.20 2.40
C LEU A 28 1.34 -6.46 2.38
N PRO A 29 2.12 -5.81 1.48
CA PRO A 29 3.57 -5.95 1.46
C PRO A 29 4.16 -5.35 2.74
N GLY A 30 4.55 -6.23 3.66
CA GLY A 30 4.90 -5.89 5.03
C GLY A 30 6.35 -5.50 5.21
N GLU A 31 6.61 -4.75 6.28
CA GLU A 31 7.95 -4.38 6.73
C GLU A 31 8.47 -5.48 7.65
N ILE A 32 9.16 -6.46 7.08
CA ILE A 32 9.49 -7.72 7.75
C ILE A 32 10.78 -7.69 8.55
N ALA A 33 11.61 -6.65 8.38
CA ALA A 33 12.81 -6.45 9.18
C ALA A 33 13.13 -4.95 9.29
N GLY A 34 13.74 -4.58 10.41
CA GLY A 34 14.20 -3.23 10.67
C GLY A 34 15.52 -3.24 11.43
N LEU A 35 16.34 -2.22 11.19
CA LEU A 35 17.54 -1.93 11.96
C LEU A 35 17.56 -0.43 12.27
N ASN A 36 17.81 -0.09 13.53
CA ASN A 36 18.12 1.27 13.97
C ASN A 36 19.51 1.28 14.59
N TYR A 37 20.28 2.34 14.33
CA TYR A 37 21.56 2.56 15.01
C TYR A 37 21.42 3.67 16.04
N ASP A 38 21.57 3.30 17.30
CA ASP A 38 21.53 4.23 18.42
C ASP A 38 22.86 4.98 18.52
N HIS A 39 22.82 6.27 18.17
CA HIS A 39 23.99 7.12 18.22
C HIS A 39 24.16 7.71 19.63
N ALA A 40 25.05 7.11 20.43
CA ALA A 40 25.27 7.46 21.85
C ALA A 40 25.38 8.97 22.11
N ASP A 41 26.11 9.70 21.25
CA ASP A 41 26.26 11.17 21.36
C ASP A 41 24.93 11.95 21.32
N PHE A 42 23.86 11.36 20.82
CA PHE A 42 22.51 11.93 20.83
C PHE A 42 21.57 11.21 21.80
N THR A 43 21.57 9.87 21.82
CA THR A 43 20.66 9.07 22.67
C THR A 43 20.90 9.27 24.15
N ASP A 44 22.12 9.60 24.56
CA ASP A 44 22.47 9.82 25.97
C ASP A 44 22.13 11.23 26.45
N ILE A 45 21.72 12.13 25.54
CA ILE A 45 21.28 13.49 25.88
C ILE A 45 19.81 13.43 26.30
N ASP A 46 19.53 13.74 27.57
CA ASP A 46 18.17 13.82 28.11
C ASP A 46 17.33 14.84 27.33
N GLY A 47 16.14 14.42 26.89
CA GLY A 47 15.23 15.25 26.08
C GLY A 47 15.69 15.55 24.66
N SER A 48 16.69 14.82 24.13
CA SER A 48 17.10 14.94 22.73
C SER A 48 15.92 14.74 21.76
N PRO A 49 15.77 15.61 20.74
CA PRO A 49 14.73 15.45 19.74
C PRO A 49 14.81 14.10 19.04
N TYR A 50 13.66 13.45 18.82
CA TYR A 50 13.59 12.09 18.29
C TYR A 50 14.24 11.94 16.91
N GLN A 51 14.27 13.01 16.11
CA GLN A 51 14.89 13.00 14.78
C GLN A 51 16.39 12.65 14.84
N TYR A 52 17.07 12.92 15.96
CA TYR A 52 18.47 12.53 16.15
C TYR A 52 18.65 11.03 16.42
N HIS A 53 17.58 10.34 16.83
CA HIS A 53 17.55 8.89 17.05
C HIS A 53 17.21 8.10 15.78
N GLU A 54 16.84 8.78 14.71
CA GLU A 54 16.43 8.21 13.41
C GLU A 54 17.42 8.53 12.28
N LEU A 55 18.62 9.02 12.62
CA LEU A 55 19.62 9.45 11.63
C LEU A 55 20.19 8.30 10.79
N LEU A 56 20.19 7.08 11.34
CA LEU A 56 20.70 5.90 10.65
C LEU A 56 19.84 4.68 10.99
N GLY A 57 19.06 4.27 10.00
CA GLY A 57 18.28 3.04 10.07
C GLY A 57 17.99 2.50 8.68
N ALA A 58 17.45 1.29 8.65
CA ALA A 58 16.98 0.64 7.43
C ALA A 58 15.76 -0.23 7.74
N VAL A 59 14.83 -0.30 6.81
CA VAL A 59 13.67 -1.20 6.84
C VAL A 59 13.68 -2.02 5.56
N TRP A 60 13.37 -3.31 5.68
CA TRP A 60 13.15 -4.20 4.55
C TRP A 60 11.66 -4.49 4.43
N ARG A 61 11.12 -4.20 3.26
CA ARG A 61 9.73 -4.45 2.90
C ARG A 61 9.66 -5.54 1.85
N GLU A 62 8.64 -6.38 1.95
CA GLU A 62 8.32 -7.34 0.89
C GLU A 62 8.09 -6.62 -0.44
N SER A 63 8.51 -7.25 -1.53
CA SER A 63 8.32 -6.71 -2.87
C SER A 63 6.91 -7.01 -3.35
N ILE A 64 6.22 -6.04 -3.96
CA ILE A 64 4.90 -6.29 -4.55
C ILE A 64 4.93 -7.42 -5.59
N TYR A 65 6.04 -7.57 -6.30
CA TYR A 65 6.22 -8.58 -7.35
C TYR A 65 6.19 -10.03 -6.82
N THR A 66 6.28 -10.26 -5.51
CA THR A 66 6.11 -11.62 -4.95
C THR A 66 4.64 -12.03 -4.79
N PHE A 67 3.70 -11.09 -4.99
CA PHE A 67 2.26 -11.30 -4.84
C PHE A 67 1.50 -11.27 -6.16
N LEU A 68 2.18 -10.92 -7.27
CA LEU A 68 1.57 -10.83 -8.59
C LEU A 68 1.58 -12.20 -9.28
N GLU A 69 0.54 -12.42 -10.07
CA GLU A 69 0.44 -13.50 -11.05
C GLU A 69 1.00 -13.05 -12.42
N ASP A 70 1.25 -13.98 -13.34
CA ASP A 70 2.03 -13.74 -14.56
C ASP A 70 1.46 -12.63 -15.47
N ASP A 71 0.13 -12.45 -15.47
CA ASP A 71 -0.58 -11.48 -16.33
C ASP A 71 -0.93 -10.15 -15.61
N GLU A 72 -0.58 -10.03 -14.34
CA GLU A 72 -0.87 -8.85 -13.53
C GLU A 72 0.24 -7.81 -13.55
N ARG A 73 -0.14 -6.55 -13.35
CA ARG A 73 0.79 -5.42 -13.23
C ARG A 73 0.47 -4.59 -12.02
N ALA A 74 1.50 -4.23 -11.25
CA ALA A 74 1.39 -3.27 -10.18
C ALA A 74 1.71 -1.85 -10.69
N ILE A 75 0.78 -0.91 -10.47
CA ILE A 75 0.97 0.52 -10.72
C ILE A 75 0.75 1.31 -9.43
N THR A 76 1.42 2.46 -9.27
CA THR A 76 1.11 3.34 -8.13
C THR A 76 -0.27 3.95 -8.34
N LEU A 77 -1.06 4.11 -7.29
CA LEU A 77 -2.38 4.76 -7.43
C LEU A 77 -2.24 6.20 -7.96
N SER A 78 -1.12 6.88 -7.65
CA SER A 78 -0.80 8.20 -8.20
C SER A 78 -0.67 8.22 -9.72
N SER A 79 -0.39 7.08 -10.38
CA SER A 79 -0.25 7.04 -11.83
C SER A 79 -1.57 7.32 -12.55
N LEU A 80 -2.72 7.11 -11.89
CA LEU A 80 -4.03 7.45 -12.47
C LEU A 80 -4.20 8.96 -12.71
N MET A 81 -3.46 9.79 -11.97
CA MET A 81 -3.43 11.25 -12.16
C MET A 81 -2.34 11.71 -13.14
N HIS A 82 -1.56 10.77 -13.71
CA HIS A 82 -0.50 11.10 -14.64
C HIS A 82 -1.08 11.49 -16.00
N VAL A 83 -0.48 12.52 -16.60
CA VAL A 83 -0.69 12.94 -17.98
C VAL A 83 0.67 12.95 -18.66
N ASP A 84 0.76 12.29 -19.80
CA ASP A 84 2.02 12.15 -20.52
C ASP A 84 2.44 13.45 -21.24
N GLY A 85 3.59 13.40 -21.93
CA GLY A 85 4.10 14.56 -22.67
C GLY A 85 3.26 14.99 -23.88
N ALA A 86 2.34 14.14 -24.35
CA ALA A 86 1.40 14.44 -25.43
C ALA A 86 0.05 14.97 -24.90
N GLY A 87 -0.14 15.02 -23.57
CA GLY A 87 -1.39 15.45 -22.96
C GLY A 87 -2.40 14.32 -22.75
N GLU A 88 -1.96 13.07 -22.87
CA GLU A 88 -2.84 11.91 -22.71
C GLU A 88 -2.84 11.40 -21.26
N PRO A 89 -4.00 11.31 -20.59
CA PRO A 89 -4.10 10.74 -19.25
C PRO A 89 -3.75 9.26 -19.24
N PHE A 90 -2.97 8.80 -18.27
CA PHE A 90 -2.63 7.38 -18.16
C PHE A 90 -3.86 6.49 -17.95
N VAL A 91 -4.87 6.97 -17.22
CA VAL A 91 -6.13 6.24 -16.98
C VAL A 91 -6.89 5.95 -18.28
N SER A 92 -6.81 6.80 -19.31
CA SER A 92 -7.52 6.52 -20.58
C SER A 92 -6.93 5.32 -21.31
N ARG A 93 -5.62 5.06 -21.16
CA ARG A 93 -4.98 3.86 -21.72
C ARG A 93 -5.40 2.58 -21.01
N LEU A 94 -5.60 2.64 -19.70
CA LEU A 94 -6.12 1.49 -18.94
C LEU A 94 -7.55 1.16 -19.36
N VAL A 95 -8.41 2.18 -19.50
CA VAL A 95 -9.80 2.04 -19.96
C VAL A 95 -9.85 1.49 -21.39
N GLU A 96 -9.00 2.00 -22.29
CA GLU A 96 -8.91 1.48 -23.66
C GLU A 96 -8.47 0.01 -23.69
N GLN A 97 -7.44 -0.34 -22.89
CA GLN A 97 -6.92 -1.70 -22.82
C GLN A 97 -7.96 -2.68 -22.24
N SER A 98 -8.76 -2.25 -21.24
CA SER A 98 -9.76 -3.10 -20.60
C SER A 98 -10.98 -3.39 -21.48
N GLY A 99 -11.21 -2.60 -22.52
CA GLY A 99 -12.41 -2.68 -23.36
C GLY A 99 -13.71 -2.27 -22.65
N LEU A 100 -13.61 -1.69 -21.45
CA LEU A 100 -14.75 -1.18 -20.68
C LEU A 100 -15.09 0.26 -21.08
N SER A 101 -16.32 0.68 -20.83
CA SER A 101 -16.61 2.12 -20.75
C SER A 101 -15.94 2.73 -19.51
N LEU A 102 -15.76 4.06 -19.51
CA LEU A 102 -15.17 4.76 -18.37
C LEU A 102 -16.00 4.56 -17.08
N ASP A 103 -17.33 4.58 -17.18
CA ASP A 103 -18.21 4.40 -16.01
C ASP A 103 -18.09 2.99 -15.43
N GLU A 104 -18.00 1.96 -16.28
CA GLU A 104 -17.76 0.58 -15.85
C GLU A 104 -16.38 0.44 -15.20
N TRP A 105 -15.34 1.00 -15.82
CA TRP A 105 -13.98 0.97 -15.26
C TRP A 105 -13.90 1.67 -13.91
N LEU A 106 -14.59 2.80 -13.74
CA LEU A 106 -14.68 3.49 -12.44
C LEU A 106 -15.43 2.65 -11.41
N GLY A 107 -16.46 1.91 -11.83
CA GLY A 107 -17.14 0.91 -10.99
C GLY A 107 -16.15 -0.12 -10.45
N GLU A 108 -15.43 -0.80 -11.34
CA GLU A 108 -14.41 -1.80 -10.98
C GLU A 108 -13.32 -1.20 -10.08
N PHE A 109 -12.88 0.03 -10.38
CA PHE A 109 -11.90 0.76 -9.55
C PHE A 109 -12.41 0.98 -8.13
N PHE A 110 -13.63 1.50 -7.96
CA PHE A 110 -14.17 1.75 -6.63
C PHE A 110 -14.47 0.46 -5.86
N ASP A 111 -14.97 -0.57 -6.54
CA ASP A 111 -15.23 -1.89 -5.96
C ASP A 111 -13.94 -2.62 -5.58
N THR A 112 -12.83 -2.35 -6.27
CA THR A 112 -11.50 -2.87 -5.88
C THR A 112 -10.91 -2.12 -4.69
N VAL A 113 -11.04 -0.79 -4.64
CA VAL A 113 -10.30 0.05 -3.69
C VAL A 113 -11.05 0.27 -2.37
N LEU A 114 -12.34 0.60 -2.43
CA LEU A 114 -13.07 1.08 -1.24
C LEU A 114 -13.42 -0.03 -0.24
N PRO A 115 -13.94 -1.20 -0.65
CA PRO A 115 -14.42 -2.19 0.31
C PRO A 115 -13.38 -2.66 1.33
N PRO A 116 -12.14 -3.07 0.97
CA PRO A 116 -11.17 -3.50 1.97
C PRO A 116 -10.76 -2.36 2.92
N LEU A 117 -10.60 -1.13 2.42
CA LEU A 117 -10.25 0.03 3.24
C LEU A 117 -11.37 0.39 4.24
N LEU A 118 -12.62 0.42 3.77
CA LEU A 118 -13.77 0.69 4.61
C LEU A 118 -14.00 -0.41 5.64
N HIS A 119 -13.73 -1.67 5.29
CA HIS A 119 -13.86 -2.77 6.23
C HIS A 119 -12.83 -2.68 7.35
N PHE A 120 -11.55 -2.40 7.04
CA PHE A 120 -10.55 -2.12 8.08
C PHE A 120 -10.98 -0.97 9.01
N LEU A 121 -11.49 0.13 8.44
CA LEU A 121 -11.98 1.26 9.21
C LEU A 121 -13.16 0.89 10.12
N TYR A 122 -14.21 0.30 9.56
CA TYR A 122 -15.47 0.09 10.30
C TYR A 122 -15.43 -1.12 11.23
N ARG A 123 -14.71 -2.19 10.87
CA ARG A 123 -14.65 -3.43 11.65
C ARG A 123 -13.56 -3.40 12.71
N TYR A 124 -12.40 -2.83 12.38
CA TYR A 124 -11.20 -2.90 13.21
C TYR A 124 -10.76 -1.55 13.78
N GLY A 125 -11.36 -0.44 13.31
CA GLY A 125 -10.92 0.90 13.70
C GLY A 125 -9.51 1.23 13.20
N THR A 126 -9.05 0.51 12.17
CA THR A 126 -7.71 0.63 11.59
C THR A 126 -7.80 1.45 10.32
N VAL A 127 -6.91 2.43 10.18
CA VAL A 127 -6.89 3.33 9.03
C VAL A 127 -5.53 3.18 8.36
N PHE A 128 -5.52 3.11 7.03
CA PHE A 128 -4.31 3.30 6.26
C PHE A 128 -4.28 4.74 5.76
N SER A 129 -3.09 5.28 5.49
CA SER A 129 -2.94 6.52 4.72
C SER A 129 -2.89 6.16 3.22
N PRO A 130 -4.04 5.97 2.53
CA PRO A 130 -4.09 5.30 1.24
C PRO A 130 -3.91 6.31 0.11
N HIS A 131 -2.93 7.21 0.26
CA HIS A 131 -2.63 8.21 -0.75
C HIS A 131 -1.90 7.60 -1.94
N GLY A 132 -1.85 8.34 -3.06
CA GLY A 132 -1.35 7.82 -4.34
C GLY A 132 0.02 7.11 -4.32
N GLN A 133 0.92 7.48 -3.40
CA GLN A 133 2.24 6.86 -3.25
C GLN A 133 2.29 5.61 -2.34
N ASN A 134 1.34 5.44 -1.42
CA ASN A 134 1.29 4.34 -0.44
C ASN A 134 0.27 3.27 -0.82
N THR A 135 -0.50 3.54 -1.87
CA THR A 135 -1.42 2.60 -2.49
C THR A 135 -0.91 2.17 -3.85
N ILE A 136 -0.95 0.87 -4.10
CA ILE A 136 -0.63 0.23 -5.36
C ILE A 136 -1.91 -0.41 -5.89
N LEU A 137 -2.22 -0.17 -7.15
CA LEU A 137 -3.32 -0.83 -7.85
C LEU A 137 -2.73 -1.98 -8.66
N VAL A 138 -3.25 -3.18 -8.47
CA VAL A 138 -2.98 -4.30 -9.36
C VAL A 138 -3.99 -4.25 -10.49
N VAL A 139 -3.47 -4.32 -11.73
CA VAL A 139 -4.27 -4.29 -12.95
C VAL A 139 -3.98 -5.51 -13.80
N GLU A 140 -5.02 -6.11 -14.35
CA GLU A 140 -4.97 -7.24 -15.28
C GLU A 140 -5.70 -6.81 -16.55
N ASP A 141 -5.02 -6.86 -17.70
CA ASP A 141 -5.55 -6.37 -18.99
C ASP A 141 -6.20 -4.97 -18.94
N GLY A 142 -5.71 -4.10 -18.07
CA GLY A 142 -6.22 -2.73 -17.90
C GLY A 142 -7.37 -2.59 -16.90
N VAL A 143 -7.91 -3.69 -16.38
CA VAL A 143 -8.95 -3.72 -15.34
C VAL A 143 -8.30 -3.68 -13.95
N PRO A 144 -8.75 -2.83 -13.01
CA PRO A 144 -8.37 -2.92 -11.60
C PRO A 144 -8.87 -4.23 -10.99
N THR A 145 -7.99 -5.02 -10.40
CA THR A 145 -8.37 -6.34 -9.83
C THR A 145 -8.14 -6.43 -8.34
N ARG A 146 -7.04 -5.88 -7.84
CA ARG A 146 -6.66 -5.97 -6.42
C ARG A 146 -6.02 -4.70 -5.91
N LEU A 147 -6.19 -4.47 -4.61
CA LEU A 147 -5.56 -3.37 -3.90
C LEU A 147 -4.33 -3.87 -3.14
N ALA A 148 -3.25 -3.11 -3.20
CA ALA A 148 -2.09 -3.29 -2.34
C ALA A 148 -1.83 -2.02 -1.54
N VAL A 149 -1.67 -2.14 -0.22
CA VAL A 149 -1.35 -1.01 0.68
C VAL A 149 -0.05 -1.31 1.40
N LYS A 150 0.83 -0.32 1.47
CA LYS A 150 2.14 -0.37 2.16
C LYS A 150 2.26 0.77 3.18
N ASP A 151 3.39 0.80 3.89
CA ASP A 151 3.71 1.80 4.92
C ASP A 151 2.81 1.63 6.15
N PHE A 152 3.02 0.57 6.93
CA PHE A 152 2.17 0.30 8.10
C PHE A 152 2.70 0.96 9.36
N ALA A 153 4.00 0.86 9.61
CA ALA A 153 4.59 1.29 10.88
C ALA A 153 4.48 2.79 11.14
N ASP A 154 4.45 3.59 10.07
CA ASP A 154 4.46 5.05 10.15
C ASP A 154 3.05 5.67 10.01
N ASP A 155 2.08 4.95 9.41
CA ASP A 155 0.80 5.52 8.95
C ASP A 155 -0.48 4.84 9.47
N VAL A 156 -0.39 3.74 10.24
CA VAL A 156 -1.55 2.93 10.70
C VAL A 156 -1.89 3.11 12.18
#